data_AF-A0A0F9T8E8-F1
#
_entry.id   AF-A0A0F9T8E8-F1
#
_cell.length_a   1.000
_cell.length_b   1.000
_cell.length_c   1.000
_cell.angle_alpha   90.00
_cell.angle_beta   90.00
_cell.angle_gamma   90.00
#
_symmetry.space_group_name_H-M   'P 1'
#
loop_
_entity.id
_entity.type
_entity.pdbx_description
1 polymer ?
#
loop_
_entity_poly.entity_id
_entity_poly.type
_entity_poly.pdbx_seq_one_letter_code
_entity_poly.pdbx_strand_id
1 'polypeptide(L)'
;MYKQINPILDFSVRQLCFRAYTNHPKGCPNYNHKVGCPPISRTIDEKINLSKPVFVIWSVFNFAAHCKKMKEKHSNWSKRQIECCLYWQPTARKQLKEYVHKFLLEHKKFIIINCPEGDGVNVTSTMKSIGINLEWPPVNITYQIVLAGYSL
;
A
#
# COMPACT_ATOMS: atom_id res chain seq x y z
N MET A 1 5.54 -11.38 -3.18
CA MET A 1 6.48 -11.27 -4.32
C MET A 1 7.34 -10.04 -4.13
N TYR A 2 8.53 -9.96 -4.73
CA TYR A 2 9.34 -8.75 -4.70
C TYR A 2 10.13 -8.55 -6.00
N LYS A 3 10.53 -7.30 -6.26
CA LYS A 3 11.35 -6.91 -7.42
C LYS A 3 12.17 -5.66 -7.10
N GLN A 4 13.40 -5.58 -7.60
CA GLN A 4 14.19 -4.35 -7.52
C GLN A 4 13.57 -3.27 -8.41
N ILE A 5 13.55 -2.03 -7.91
CA ILE A 5 12.94 -0.89 -8.58
C ILE A 5 13.78 0.38 -8.42
N ASN A 6 13.52 1.37 -9.27
CA ASN A 6 13.83 2.76 -9.03
C ASN A 6 12.52 3.47 -8.61
N PRO A 7 12.34 3.83 -7.33
CA PRO A 7 11.10 4.43 -6.87
C PRO A 7 10.88 5.79 -7.54
N ILE A 8 9.66 6.03 -8.02
CA ILE A 8 9.30 7.32 -8.62
C ILE A 8 8.89 8.27 -7.51
N LEU A 9 9.76 9.23 -7.22
CA LEU A 9 9.53 10.24 -6.19
C LEU A 9 8.58 11.31 -6.70
N ASP A 10 7.56 11.59 -5.91
CA ASP A 10 6.56 12.63 -6.17
C ASP A 10 5.97 13.04 -4.82
N PHE A 11 6.58 14.01 -4.16
CA PHE A 11 6.14 14.44 -2.83
C PHE A 11 4.72 15.04 -2.83
N SER A 12 4.17 15.37 -4.00
CA SER A 12 2.77 15.82 -4.11
C SER A 12 1.79 14.72 -3.74
N VAL A 13 2.15 13.42 -3.81
CA VAL A 13 1.25 12.34 -3.37
C VAL A 13 1.00 12.35 -1.87
N ARG A 14 1.80 13.06 -1.07
CA ARG A 14 1.48 13.30 0.36
C ARG A 14 0.18 14.10 0.51
N GLN A 15 -0.21 14.87 -0.50
CA GLN A 15 -1.48 15.61 -0.54
C GLN A 15 -2.70 14.69 -0.64
N LEU A 16 -2.52 13.40 -0.96
CA LEU A 16 -3.60 12.40 -0.91
C LEU A 16 -4.21 12.30 0.49
N CYS A 17 -3.45 12.61 1.55
CA CYS A 17 -3.97 12.64 2.91
C CYS A 17 -5.10 13.67 3.11
N PHE A 18 -5.22 14.71 2.28
CA PHE A 18 -6.30 15.70 2.38
C PHE A 18 -7.53 15.35 1.54
N ARG A 19 -7.45 14.35 0.65
CA ARG A 19 -8.55 13.99 -0.22
C ARG A 19 -9.67 13.32 0.58
N ALA A 20 -10.89 13.83 0.44
CA ALA A 20 -12.06 13.24 1.04
C ALA A 20 -12.29 11.79 0.56
N TYR A 21 -12.69 10.91 1.47
CA TYR A 21 -13.16 9.56 1.14
C TYR A 21 -14.29 9.15 2.09
N THR A 22 -14.88 7.98 1.87
CA THR A 22 -16.05 7.50 2.61
C THR A 22 -15.87 7.63 4.13
N ASN A 23 -16.80 8.34 4.79
CA ASN A 23 -16.80 8.67 6.22
C ASN A 23 -15.65 9.60 6.69
N HIS A 24 -14.89 10.18 5.78
CA HIS A 24 -13.75 11.05 6.05
C HIS A 24 -13.75 12.25 5.08
N PRO A 25 -14.69 13.20 5.24
CA PRO A 25 -14.86 14.32 4.31
C PRO A 25 -13.71 15.33 4.33
N LYS A 26 -12.89 15.33 5.40
CA LYS A 26 -11.71 16.19 5.57
C LYS A 26 -10.39 15.47 5.27
N GLY A 27 -10.45 14.28 4.69
CA GLY A 27 -9.28 13.44 4.43
C GLY A 27 -8.90 12.53 5.61
N CYS A 28 -7.67 12.00 5.54
CA CYS A 28 -7.17 10.96 6.42
C CYS A 28 -7.12 11.44 7.88
N PRO A 29 -7.78 10.73 8.82
CA PRO A 29 -7.80 11.11 10.24
C PRO A 29 -6.44 10.94 10.93
N ASN A 30 -5.47 10.28 10.28
CA ASN A 30 -4.13 10.09 10.82
C ASN A 30 -3.17 11.24 10.48
N TYR A 31 -3.53 12.09 9.52
CA TYR A 31 -2.69 13.23 9.11
C TYR A 31 -2.43 14.13 10.33
N ASN A 32 -1.18 14.50 10.56
CA ASN A 32 -0.73 15.34 11.68
C ASN A 32 -1.04 14.80 13.09
N HIS A 33 -1.42 13.52 13.21
CA HIS A 33 -1.74 12.90 14.50
C HIS A 33 -0.93 11.64 14.77
N LYS A 34 -0.72 10.80 13.75
CA LYS A 34 -0.07 9.50 13.92
C LYS A 34 1.42 9.58 13.57
N VAL A 35 2.28 9.02 14.45
CA VAL A 35 3.69 8.81 14.14
C VAL A 35 3.83 7.98 12.86
N GLY A 36 4.63 8.47 11.92
CA GLY A 36 4.78 7.84 10.60
C GLY A 36 3.72 8.27 9.57
N CYS A 37 2.90 9.28 9.84
CA CYS A 37 2.06 9.95 8.85
C CYS A 37 2.53 11.40 8.59
N PRO A 38 2.29 11.95 7.39
CA PRO A 38 2.57 13.37 7.10
C PRO A 38 1.86 14.33 8.07
N PRO A 39 2.42 15.52 8.33
CA PRO A 39 3.73 15.99 7.87
C PRO A 39 4.90 15.44 8.72
N ILE A 40 4.58 14.81 9.86
CA ILE A 40 5.55 14.31 10.87
C ILE A 40 6.45 13.21 10.30
N SER A 41 5.94 12.41 9.36
CA SER A 41 6.75 11.39 8.68
C SER A 41 7.86 12.00 7.85
N ARG A 42 9.06 11.48 8.04
CA ARG A 42 10.19 11.68 7.13
C ARG A 42 9.84 11.19 5.72
N THR A 43 10.40 11.83 4.71
CA THR A 43 10.29 11.39 3.31
C THR A 43 11.14 10.15 3.06
N ILE A 44 10.91 9.48 1.92
CA ILE A 44 11.60 8.23 1.59
C ILE A 44 13.12 8.40 1.50
N ASP A 45 13.59 9.52 0.95
CA ASP A 45 15.00 9.91 0.80
C ASP A 45 15.69 10.27 2.13
N GLU A 46 14.91 10.54 3.18
CA GLU A 46 15.40 10.71 4.56
C GLU A 46 15.40 9.38 5.35
N LYS A 47 14.72 8.35 4.82
CA LYS A 47 14.56 7.05 5.49
C LYS A 47 15.51 5.99 4.94
N ILE A 48 15.72 5.97 3.63
CA ILE A 48 16.54 4.95 2.97
C ILE A 48 17.56 5.56 2.04
N ASN A 49 18.69 4.88 1.91
CA ASN A 49 19.72 5.25 0.96
C ASN A 49 19.31 4.87 -0.47
N LEU A 50 18.84 5.84 -1.25
CA LEU A 50 18.40 5.66 -2.64
C LEU A 50 19.54 5.40 -3.65
N SER A 51 20.80 5.55 -3.25
CA SER A 51 21.96 5.09 -4.06
C SER A 51 22.18 3.57 -3.97
N LYS A 52 21.51 2.90 -3.02
CA LYS A 52 21.53 1.45 -2.87
C LYS A 52 20.26 0.84 -3.46
N PRO A 53 20.25 -0.48 -3.76
CA PRO A 53 19.06 -1.15 -4.27
C PRO A 53 17.83 -0.94 -3.40
N VAL A 54 16.72 -0.61 -4.04
CA VAL A 54 15.38 -0.52 -3.44
C VAL A 54 14.52 -1.63 -4.04
N PHE A 55 13.74 -2.29 -3.19
CA PHE A 55 12.81 -3.33 -3.61
C PHE A 55 11.38 -2.91 -3.32
N VAL A 56 10.47 -3.29 -4.21
CA VAL A 56 9.04 -3.30 -3.92
C VAL A 56 8.63 -4.71 -3.56
N ILE A 57 7.82 -4.85 -2.52
CA ILE A 57 7.24 -6.11 -2.06
C ILE A 57 5.73 -5.93 -2.12
N TRP A 58 5.05 -6.86 -2.80
CA TRP A 58 3.59 -6.78 -2.93
C TRP A 58 2.91 -8.14 -2.83
N SER A 59 1.62 -8.05 -2.49
CA SER A 59 0.65 -9.15 -2.58
C SER A 59 -0.51 -8.76 -3.48
N VAL A 60 -1.17 -9.78 -4.03
CA VAL A 60 -2.30 -9.67 -4.95
C VAL A 60 -3.48 -10.35 -4.30
N PHE A 61 -4.57 -9.62 -4.09
CA PHE A 61 -5.78 -10.13 -3.47
C PHE A 61 -6.92 -10.11 -4.49
N ASN A 62 -7.59 -11.25 -4.67
CA ASN A 62 -8.71 -11.38 -5.60
C ASN A 62 -9.98 -10.77 -4.96
N PHE A 63 -10.19 -9.49 -5.24
CA PHE A 63 -11.28 -8.69 -4.69
C PHE A 63 -12.64 -9.07 -5.28
N ALA A 64 -12.71 -9.38 -6.58
CA ALA A 64 -13.94 -9.83 -7.21
C ALA A 64 -14.44 -11.15 -6.60
N ALA A 65 -13.55 -12.13 -6.38
CA ALA A 65 -13.91 -13.39 -5.74
C ALA A 65 -14.37 -13.18 -4.29
N HIS A 66 -13.73 -12.27 -3.55
CA HIS A 66 -14.19 -11.89 -2.22
C HIS A 66 -15.61 -11.30 -2.26
N CYS A 67 -15.86 -10.33 -3.15
CA CYS A 67 -17.17 -9.70 -3.30
C CYS A 67 -18.26 -10.70 -3.67
N LYS A 68 -17.98 -11.61 -4.62
CA LYS A 68 -18.89 -12.69 -5.00
C LYS A 68 -19.26 -13.57 -3.80
N LYS A 69 -18.26 -14.05 -3.06
CA LYS A 69 -18.47 -14.86 -1.85
C LYS A 69 -19.29 -14.11 -0.79
N MET A 70 -19.02 -12.83 -0.58
CA MET A 70 -19.77 -12.01 0.37
C MET A 70 -21.22 -11.79 -0.06
N LYS A 71 -21.49 -11.61 -1.36
CA LYS A 71 -22.85 -11.51 -1.90
C LYS A 71 -23.63 -12.81 -1.75
N GLU A 72 -23.00 -13.95 -2.00
CA GLU A 72 -23.63 -15.27 -1.82
C GLU A 72 -23.98 -15.52 -0.35
N LYS A 73 -23.06 -15.21 0.56
CA LYS A 73 -23.27 -15.38 2.01
C LYS A 73 -24.27 -14.37 2.60
N HIS A 74 -24.30 -13.16 2.05
CA HIS A 74 -25.10 -12.05 2.55
C HIS A 74 -25.88 -11.39 1.41
N SER A 75 -26.88 -12.11 0.89
CA SER A 75 -27.65 -11.69 -0.29
C SER A 75 -28.36 -10.35 -0.13
N ASN A 76 -28.73 -9.97 1.09
CA ASN A 76 -29.37 -8.70 1.43
C ASN A 76 -28.40 -7.52 1.65
N TRP A 77 -27.09 -7.75 1.66
CA TRP A 77 -26.13 -6.67 1.82
C TRP A 77 -26.08 -5.76 0.59
N SER A 78 -25.94 -4.46 0.86
CA SER A 78 -25.66 -3.46 -0.16
C SER A 78 -24.27 -3.66 -0.77
N LYS A 79 -24.05 -3.10 -1.96
CA LYS A 79 -22.74 -3.09 -2.63
C LYS A 79 -21.63 -2.55 -1.71
N ARG A 80 -21.91 -1.44 -1.00
CA ARG A 80 -20.98 -0.82 -0.05
C ARG A 80 -20.55 -1.77 1.07
N GLN A 81 -21.48 -2.57 1.61
CA GLN A 81 -21.16 -3.54 2.66
C GLN A 81 -20.31 -4.68 2.10
N ILE A 82 -20.63 -5.19 0.90
CA ILE A 82 -19.86 -6.24 0.23
C ILE A 82 -18.42 -5.81 -0.05
N GLU A 83 -18.24 -4.57 -0.49
CA GLU A 83 -16.93 -4.00 -0.86
C GLU A 83 -16.15 -3.43 0.33
N CYS A 84 -16.73 -3.45 1.53
CA CYS A 84 -16.16 -2.82 2.72
C CYS A 84 -14.77 -3.36 3.04
N CYS A 85 -13.78 -2.45 3.10
CA CYS A 85 -12.37 -2.80 3.31
C CYS A 85 -12.11 -3.54 4.62
N LEU A 86 -12.94 -3.33 5.64
CA LEU A 86 -12.80 -4.00 6.94
C LEU A 86 -12.90 -5.53 6.84
N TYR A 87 -13.58 -6.05 5.81
CA TYR A 87 -13.81 -7.50 5.66
C TYR A 87 -12.70 -8.24 4.92
N TRP A 88 -11.94 -7.56 4.06
CA TRP A 88 -10.90 -8.21 3.23
C TRP A 88 -9.49 -7.72 3.51
N GLN A 89 -9.32 -6.47 3.97
CA GLN A 89 -8.00 -5.88 4.18
C GLN A 89 -7.13 -6.66 5.19
N PRO A 90 -7.66 -7.23 6.29
CA PRO A 90 -6.85 -8.07 7.18
C PRO A 90 -6.22 -9.28 6.48
N THR A 91 -6.98 -9.94 5.61
CA THR A 91 -6.51 -11.09 4.81
C THR A 91 -5.42 -10.68 3.83
N ALA A 92 -5.64 -9.59 3.09
CA ALA A 92 -4.64 -9.06 2.15
C ALA A 92 -3.35 -8.64 2.88
N ARG A 93 -3.47 -7.99 4.04
CA ARG A 93 -2.31 -7.61 4.88
C ARG A 93 -1.56 -8.83 5.41
N LYS A 94 -2.26 -9.92 5.77
CA LYS A 94 -1.62 -11.17 6.20
C LYS A 94 -0.74 -11.74 5.09
N GLN A 95 -1.25 -11.82 3.86
CA GLN A 95 -0.49 -12.28 2.69
C GLN A 95 0.76 -11.43 2.44
N LEU A 96 0.63 -10.10 2.52
CA LEU A 96 1.78 -9.21 2.39
C LEU A 96 2.84 -9.44 3.48
N LYS A 97 2.40 -9.59 4.74
CA LYS A 97 3.31 -9.85 5.87
C LYS A 97 4.12 -11.12 5.67
N GLU A 98 3.53 -12.17 5.11
CA GLU A 98 4.25 -13.41 4.79
C GLU A 98 5.34 -13.17 3.73
N TYR A 99 5.09 -12.35 2.71
CA TYR A 99 6.12 -11.99 1.73
C TYR A 99 7.21 -11.11 2.31
N VAL A 100 6.86 -10.14 3.15
CA VAL A 100 7.83 -9.29 3.86
C VAL A 100 8.71 -10.15 4.77
N HIS A 101 8.14 -11.10 5.50
CA HIS A 101 8.90 -12.00 6.36
C HIS A 101 9.91 -12.83 5.56
N LYS A 102 9.48 -13.46 4.46
CA LYS A 102 10.38 -14.22 3.57
C LYS A 102 11.51 -13.34 3.02
N PHE A 103 11.18 -12.14 2.55
CA PHE A 103 12.18 -11.18 2.07
C PHE A 103 13.22 -10.85 3.15
N LEU A 104 12.79 -10.58 4.39
CA LEU A 104 13.70 -10.23 5.48
C LEU A 104 14.59 -11.39 5.96
N LEU A 105 14.15 -12.64 5.79
CA LEU A 105 15.00 -13.81 6.04
C LEU A 105 16.20 -13.86 5.08
N GLU A 106 15.98 -13.50 3.81
CA GLU A 106 16.99 -13.43 2.75
C GLU A 106 17.81 -12.13 2.82
N HIS A 107 17.21 -11.04 3.31
CA HIS A 107 17.75 -9.67 3.21
C HIS A 107 17.76 -8.93 4.56
N LYS A 108 18.54 -9.43 5.53
CA LYS A 108 18.53 -8.97 6.94
C LYS A 108 18.86 -7.49 7.19
N LYS A 109 19.47 -6.78 6.23
CA LYS A 109 19.90 -5.37 6.38
C LYS A 109 18.88 -4.34 5.88
N PHE A 110 17.77 -4.79 5.33
CA PHE A 110 16.75 -3.91 4.77
C PHE A 110 15.75 -3.48 5.83
N ILE A 111 15.31 -2.22 5.75
CA ILE A 111 14.17 -1.70 6.49
C ILE A 111 12.94 -1.65 5.60
N ILE A 112 11.75 -1.80 6.19
CA ILE A 112 10.48 -1.82 5.47
C ILE A 112 9.75 -0.48 5.60
N ILE A 113 9.32 0.04 4.46
CA ILE A 113 8.52 1.25 4.33
C ILE A 113 7.07 0.86 4.06
N ASN A 114 6.24 0.96 5.10
CA ASN A 114 4.85 0.48 5.07
C ASN A 114 3.86 1.43 4.38
N CYS A 115 4.20 2.72 4.24
CA CYS A 115 3.32 3.73 3.65
C CYS A 115 4.09 4.58 2.62
N PRO A 116 4.49 3.99 1.47
CA PRO A 116 5.31 4.68 0.48
C PRO A 116 4.70 6.00 -0.03
N GLU A 117 3.38 6.09 -0.20
CA GLU A 117 2.72 7.35 -0.60
C GLU A 117 2.83 8.43 0.50
N GLY A 118 2.69 8.05 1.76
CA GLY A 118 2.93 8.95 2.89
C GLY A 118 4.37 9.46 2.97
N ASP A 119 5.30 8.73 2.35
CA ASP A 119 6.72 9.04 2.30
C ASP A 119 7.13 9.70 0.96
N GLY A 120 6.17 9.99 0.09
CA GLY A 120 6.41 10.74 -1.15
C GLY A 120 6.73 9.89 -2.38
N VAL A 121 6.39 8.61 -2.38
CA VAL A 121 6.55 7.75 -3.56
C VAL A 121 5.23 7.63 -4.31
N ASN A 122 5.25 7.90 -5.61
CA ASN A 122 4.13 7.61 -6.50
C ASN A 122 4.06 6.11 -6.76
N VAL A 123 3.29 5.40 -5.93
CA VAL A 123 3.17 3.93 -5.99
C VAL A 123 2.57 3.48 -7.32
N THR A 124 1.58 4.19 -7.86
CA THR A 124 0.97 3.86 -9.15
C THR A 124 1.97 3.89 -10.29
N SER A 125 2.73 4.99 -10.42
CA SER A 125 3.76 5.11 -11.45
C SER A 125 4.89 4.11 -11.22
N THR A 126 5.28 3.88 -9.96
CA THR A 126 6.34 2.92 -9.59
C THR A 126 5.97 1.48 -9.94
N MET A 127 4.72 1.07 -9.72
CA MET A 127 4.26 -0.27 -10.10
C MET A 127 4.11 -0.40 -11.61
N LYS A 128 3.68 0.68 -12.29
CA LYS A 128 3.58 0.70 -13.75
C LYS A 128 4.95 0.48 -14.43
N SER A 129 6.04 1.00 -13.85
CA SER A 129 7.39 0.82 -14.40
C SER A 129 7.87 -0.65 -14.39
N ILE A 130 7.27 -1.50 -13.55
CA ILE A 130 7.52 -2.95 -13.53
C ILE A 130 6.42 -3.77 -14.23
N GLY A 131 5.54 -3.13 -14.99
CA GLY A 131 4.48 -3.78 -15.76
C GLY A 131 3.21 -4.09 -14.97
N ILE A 132 3.05 -3.53 -13.77
CA ILE A 132 1.86 -3.76 -12.93
C ILE A 132 0.96 -2.52 -12.94
N ASN A 133 -0.20 -2.64 -13.56
CA ASN A 133 -1.22 -1.59 -13.55
C ASN A 133 -2.15 -1.78 -12.34
N LEU A 134 -2.17 -0.79 -11.44
CA LEU A 134 -3.03 -0.81 -10.26
C LEU A 134 -4.46 -0.38 -10.60
N GLU A 135 -5.45 -1.03 -10.01
CA GLU A 135 -6.86 -0.66 -10.13
C GLU A 135 -7.24 0.36 -9.03
N TRP A 136 -7.71 1.54 -9.43
CA TRP A 136 -8.19 2.58 -8.53
C TRP A 136 -9.49 3.19 -9.07
N PRO A 137 -10.65 2.97 -8.42
CA PRO A 137 -10.88 2.02 -7.33
C PRO A 137 -10.73 0.56 -7.79
N PRO A 138 -10.48 -0.39 -6.87
CA PRO A 138 -10.36 -1.80 -7.22
C PRO A 138 -11.70 -2.41 -7.64
N VAL A 139 -11.68 -3.26 -8.66
CA VAL A 139 -12.85 -4.01 -9.14
C VAL A 139 -12.59 -5.50 -9.09
N ASN A 140 -11.44 -5.94 -9.61
CA ASN A 140 -11.07 -7.34 -9.68
C ASN A 140 -9.98 -7.68 -8.66
N ILE A 141 -8.98 -6.81 -8.54
CA ILE A 141 -7.75 -7.09 -7.81
C ILE A 141 -7.40 -5.90 -6.91
N THR A 142 -7.04 -6.19 -5.67
CA THR A 142 -6.36 -5.22 -4.80
C THR A 142 -4.92 -5.61 -4.58
N TYR A 143 -4.05 -4.61 -4.52
CA TYR A 143 -2.64 -4.79 -4.19
C TYR A 143 -2.39 -4.27 -2.77
N GLN A 144 -1.53 -4.95 -2.02
CA GLN A 144 -0.88 -4.38 -0.85
C GLN A 144 0.60 -4.27 -1.16
N ILE A 145 1.19 -3.11 -0.93
CA ILE A 145 2.51 -2.74 -1.44
C ILE A 145 3.31 -2.10 -0.31
N VAL A 146 4.55 -2.51 -0.15
CA VAL A 146 5.55 -1.86 0.69
C VAL A 146 6.86 -1.75 -0.06
N LEU A 147 7.74 -0.87 0.38
CA LEU A 147 9.11 -0.81 -0.13
C LEU A 147 10.09 -1.35 0.91
N ALA A 148 11.25 -1.78 0.43
CA ALA A 148 12.38 -2.15 1.26
C ALA A 148 13.64 -1.44 0.73
N GLY A 149 14.42 -0.86 1.63
CA GLY A 149 15.69 -0.22 1.29
C GLY A 149 16.68 -0.34 2.44
N TYR A 150 17.93 0.02 2.19
CA TYR A 150 18.90 0.18 3.27
C TYR A 150 18.58 1.43 4.05
N SER A 151 18.60 1.36 5.38
CA SER A 151 18.58 2.57 6.20
C SER A 151 19.64 3.56 5.73
N LEU A 152 19.30 4.85 5.80
CA LEU A 152 20.30 5.91 5.71
C LEU A 152 21.32 5.76 6.85
#